data_AF-C4WUB3-F1
#
_entry.id   AF-C4WUB3-F1
#
_cell.length_a   1.000
_cell.length_b   1.000
_cell.length_c   1.000
_cell.angle_alpha   90.00
_cell.angle_beta   90.00
_cell.angle_gamma   90.00
#
_symmetry.space_group_name_H-M   'P 1'
#
loop_
_entity.id
_entity.type
_entity.pdbx_description
1 polymer ?
#
loop_
_entity_poly.entity_id
_entity_poly.type
_entity_poly.pdbx_seq_one_letter_code
_entity_poly.pdbx_strand_id
1 'polypeptide(L)'
;MSFPALKNDRILRAARGEEVDRIPVWVMRQAGRYLPEFRELRSRYDFFTICRTPELACEVTLQPIQRYDLDASIIFSDILVIVQALGMIVEMQPSVGPVIPDPLKEPIDLDRLNQSIDVKQELGYVFEAITLTRHRLNGQVPLIGFTGAPWTLMCYMIEGGGSKTMSKAKKWLYKYPEESKKLLQILTDIIVKYLIEQ
;
A
#
# COMPACT_ATOMS: atom_id res chain seq x y z
N MET A 1 3.55 -2.38 -23.60
CA MET A 1 2.09 -2.17 -23.75
C MET A 1 1.83 -0.68 -23.82
N SER A 2 0.87 -0.22 -24.63
CA SER A 2 0.52 1.20 -24.70
C SER A 2 -0.70 1.48 -23.81
N PHE A 3 -0.56 2.40 -22.86
CA PHE A 3 -1.68 2.85 -22.02
C PHE A 3 -2.46 3.98 -22.70
N PRO A 4 -3.76 4.15 -22.39
CA PRO A 4 -4.53 5.30 -22.85
C PRO A 4 -3.86 6.63 -22.49
N ALA A 5 -3.89 7.59 -23.43
CA ALA A 5 -3.33 8.92 -23.23
C ALA A 5 -4.08 9.67 -22.11
N LEU A 6 -3.33 10.39 -21.28
CA LEU A 6 -3.86 11.12 -20.13
C LEU A 6 -4.64 12.37 -20.59
N LYS A 7 -5.82 12.59 -20.03
CA LYS A 7 -6.75 13.69 -20.37
C LYS A 7 -6.75 14.80 -19.33
N ASN A 8 -6.71 14.44 -18.04
CA ASN A 8 -6.48 15.37 -16.93
C ASN A 8 -5.13 15.05 -16.29
N ASP A 9 -4.20 16.00 -16.33
CA ASP A 9 -2.85 15.88 -15.78
C ASP A 9 -2.55 16.94 -14.70
N ARG A 10 -3.57 17.66 -14.22
CA ARG A 10 -3.40 18.78 -13.27
C ARG A 10 -2.58 18.41 -12.06
N ILE A 11 -2.84 17.25 -11.44
CA ILE A 11 -2.09 16.82 -10.25
C ILE A 11 -0.61 16.57 -10.55
N LEU A 12 -0.27 16.10 -11.75
CA LEU A 12 1.13 15.88 -12.15
C LEU A 12 1.83 17.22 -12.40
N ARG A 13 1.16 18.16 -13.07
CA ARG A 13 1.65 19.52 -13.29
C ARG A 13 1.88 20.25 -11.96
N ALA A 14 0.88 20.25 -11.10
CA ALA A 14 0.96 20.86 -9.78
C ALA A 14 2.08 20.24 -8.92
N ALA A 15 2.26 18.92 -8.95
CA ALA A 15 3.34 18.25 -8.24
C ALA A 15 4.74 18.64 -8.74
N ARG A 16 4.87 19.08 -9.99
CA ARG A 16 6.12 19.63 -10.58
C ARG A 16 6.27 21.13 -10.40
N GLY A 17 5.30 21.81 -9.77
CA GLY A 17 5.30 23.27 -9.62
C GLY A 17 4.91 24.03 -10.89
N GLU A 18 4.27 23.36 -11.86
CA GLU A 18 3.76 23.98 -13.08
C GLU A 18 2.39 24.62 -12.83
N GLU A 19 2.04 25.66 -13.59
CA GLU A 19 0.72 26.29 -13.52
C GLU A 19 -0.41 25.30 -13.87
N VAL A 20 -1.59 25.50 -13.29
CA VAL A 20 -2.81 24.71 -13.55
C VAL A 20 -4.03 25.64 -13.61
N ASP A 21 -5.04 25.25 -14.38
CA ASP A 21 -6.31 25.99 -14.54
C ASP A 21 -7.22 25.91 -13.29
N ARG A 22 -7.06 24.87 -12.46
CA ARG A 22 -7.66 24.76 -11.13
C ARG A 22 -6.76 23.96 -10.20
N ILE A 23 -6.89 24.17 -8.88
CA ILE A 23 -6.18 23.38 -7.87
C ILE A 23 -6.67 21.92 -7.94
N PRO A 24 -5.79 20.93 -8.19
CA PRO A 24 -6.19 19.53 -8.25
C PRO A 24 -6.49 18.95 -6.86
N VAL A 25 -7.48 18.08 -6.77
CA VAL A 25 -7.88 17.44 -5.50
C VAL A 25 -8.01 15.92 -5.61
N TRP A 26 -7.51 15.23 -4.59
CA TRP A 26 -7.78 13.82 -4.31
C TRP A 26 -7.82 13.63 -2.79
N VAL A 27 -8.35 12.51 -2.31
CA VAL A 27 -8.54 12.31 -0.87
C VAL A 27 -7.90 11.00 -0.42
N MET A 28 -7.06 11.06 0.63
CA MET A 28 -6.55 9.85 1.26
C MET A 28 -7.71 8.99 1.75
N ARG A 29 -7.69 7.68 1.39
CA ARG A 29 -8.80 6.74 1.60
C ARG A 29 -10.09 7.11 0.86
N GLN A 30 -9.97 7.76 -0.32
CA GLN A 30 -11.12 8.01 -1.20
C GLN A 30 -11.90 6.73 -1.56
N ALA A 31 -11.21 5.59 -1.70
CA ALA A 31 -11.85 4.28 -1.74
C ALA A 31 -11.92 3.71 -0.32
N GLY A 32 -13.11 3.69 0.27
CA GLY A 32 -13.24 3.27 1.67
C GLY A 32 -14.66 3.21 2.22
N ARG A 33 -14.74 2.88 3.51
CA ARG A 33 -15.98 2.52 4.24
C ARG A 33 -17.11 3.56 4.22
N TYR A 34 -16.82 4.81 3.87
CA TYR A 34 -17.86 5.84 3.73
C TYR A 34 -18.72 5.62 2.48
N LEU A 35 -18.21 4.88 1.49
CA LEU A 35 -18.95 4.49 0.29
C LEU A 35 -19.82 3.24 0.56
N PRO A 36 -21.14 3.28 0.28
CA PRO A 36 -22.01 2.10 0.38
C PRO A 36 -21.52 0.89 -0.45
N GLU A 37 -21.12 1.11 -1.70
CA GLU A 37 -20.64 0.08 -2.63
C GLU A 37 -19.31 -0.56 -2.17
N PHE A 38 -18.45 0.21 -1.49
CA PHE A 38 -17.26 -0.34 -0.86
C PHE A 38 -17.64 -1.31 0.26
N ARG A 39 -18.63 -0.94 1.10
CA ARG A 39 -19.11 -1.79 2.20
C ARG A 39 -19.77 -3.06 1.68
N GLU A 40 -20.55 -2.97 0.61
CA GLU A 40 -21.17 -4.11 -0.06
C GLU A 40 -20.14 -5.09 -0.66
N LEU A 41 -19.05 -4.57 -1.22
CA LEU A 41 -17.95 -5.42 -1.69
C LEU A 41 -17.20 -6.07 -0.51
N ARG A 42 -16.91 -5.30 0.54
CA ARG A 42 -16.25 -5.80 1.77
C ARG A 42 -17.08 -6.81 2.57
N SER A 43 -18.40 -6.87 2.40
CA SER A 43 -19.22 -7.91 3.03
C SER A 43 -19.14 -9.25 2.31
N ARG A 44 -18.66 -9.28 1.06
CA ARG A 44 -18.53 -10.49 0.24
C ARG A 44 -17.13 -11.10 0.27
N TYR A 45 -16.10 -10.27 0.43
CA TYR A 45 -14.69 -10.68 0.41
C TYR A 45 -13.93 -10.09 1.58
N ASP A 46 -12.96 -10.82 2.15
CA ASP A 46 -12.04 -10.27 3.14
C ASP A 46 -11.07 -9.25 2.50
N PHE A 47 -10.36 -8.50 3.35
CA PHE A 47 -9.61 -7.32 2.90
C PHE A 47 -8.42 -7.70 2.00
N PHE A 48 -7.66 -8.74 2.38
CA PHE A 48 -6.50 -9.14 1.61
C PHE A 48 -6.89 -9.92 0.35
N THR A 49 -8.02 -10.61 0.34
CA THR A 49 -8.60 -11.17 -0.90
C THR A 49 -8.87 -10.06 -1.92
N ILE A 50 -9.43 -8.92 -1.50
CA ILE A 50 -9.65 -7.77 -2.41
C ILE A 50 -8.31 -7.22 -2.91
N CYS A 51 -7.33 -7.03 -2.02
CA CYS A 51 -6.01 -6.55 -2.43
C CYS A 51 -5.30 -7.51 -3.40
N ARG A 52 -5.49 -8.84 -3.24
CA ARG A 52 -4.86 -9.89 -4.04
C ARG A 52 -5.60 -10.25 -5.33
N THR A 53 -6.77 -9.68 -5.56
CA THR A 53 -7.57 -9.92 -6.77
C THR A 53 -7.58 -8.65 -7.63
N PRO A 54 -6.83 -8.61 -8.74
CA PRO A 54 -6.68 -7.41 -9.58
C PRO A 54 -8.01 -6.75 -9.97
N GLU A 55 -9.02 -7.53 -10.31
CA GLU A 55 -10.34 -7.05 -10.71
C GLU A 55 -11.07 -6.35 -9.55
N LEU A 56 -11.00 -6.92 -8.34
CA LEU A 56 -11.63 -6.34 -7.14
C LEU A 56 -10.91 -5.07 -6.70
N ALA A 57 -9.57 -5.08 -6.70
CA ALA A 57 -8.77 -3.89 -6.39
C ALA A 57 -9.04 -2.77 -7.40
N CYS A 58 -9.13 -3.10 -8.70
CA CYS A 58 -9.51 -2.17 -9.75
C CYS A 58 -10.92 -1.60 -9.53
N GLU A 59 -11.92 -2.45 -9.27
CA GLU A 59 -13.30 -2.02 -9.02
C GLU A 59 -13.34 -1.00 -7.88
N VAL A 60 -12.76 -1.35 -6.73
CA VAL A 60 -12.70 -0.49 -5.55
C VAL A 60 -11.97 0.83 -5.83
N THR A 61 -10.89 0.80 -6.60
CA THR A 61 -10.13 2.00 -6.98
C THR A 61 -10.95 2.98 -7.81
N LEU A 62 -11.87 2.47 -8.64
CA LEU A 62 -12.68 3.29 -9.55
C LEU A 62 -13.94 3.87 -8.89
N GLN A 63 -14.46 3.27 -7.82
CA GLN A 63 -15.69 3.73 -7.13
C GLN A 63 -15.71 5.25 -6.84
N PRO A 64 -14.63 5.86 -6.29
CA PRO A 64 -14.64 7.30 -5.98
C PRO A 64 -14.59 8.17 -7.24
N ILE A 65 -13.89 7.72 -8.28
CA ILE A 65 -13.78 8.41 -9.58
C ILE A 65 -15.12 8.42 -10.32
N GLN A 66 -15.96 7.41 -10.08
CA GLN A 66 -17.33 7.35 -10.64
C GLN A 66 -18.30 8.30 -9.92
N ARG A 67 -18.01 8.70 -8.68
CA ARG A 67 -18.87 9.58 -7.88
C ARG A 67 -18.46 11.04 -7.90
N TYR A 68 -17.17 11.31 -7.97
CA TYR A 68 -16.59 12.61 -7.70
C TYR A 68 -15.61 12.99 -8.81
N ASP A 69 -15.58 14.28 -9.16
CA ASP A 69 -14.63 14.85 -10.11
C ASP A 69 -13.24 15.10 -9.47
N LEU A 70 -12.62 14.02 -8.99
CA LEU A 70 -11.28 14.01 -8.42
C LEU A 70 -10.22 14.10 -9.53
N ASP A 71 -9.07 14.68 -9.23
CA ASP A 71 -7.95 14.85 -10.17
C ASP A 71 -6.92 13.72 -10.12
N ALA A 72 -7.12 12.72 -9.26
CA ALA A 72 -6.31 11.51 -9.20
C ALA A 72 -7.08 10.32 -8.64
N SER A 73 -6.70 9.13 -9.10
CA SER A 73 -7.02 7.88 -8.43
C SER A 73 -5.80 7.34 -7.70
N ILE A 74 -5.99 6.58 -6.63
CA ILE A 74 -4.93 5.88 -5.90
C ILE A 74 -5.29 4.40 -5.86
N ILE A 75 -4.33 3.54 -6.21
CA ILE A 75 -4.56 2.09 -6.26
C ILE A 75 -5.06 1.58 -4.89
N PHE A 76 -6.07 0.72 -4.90
CA PHE A 76 -6.50 0.03 -3.69
C PHE A 76 -5.53 -1.12 -3.39
N SER A 77 -4.75 -0.96 -2.33
CA SER A 77 -3.83 -1.94 -1.78
C SER A 77 -3.64 -1.65 -0.30
N ASP A 78 -2.65 -2.26 0.34
CA ASP A 78 -2.26 -1.96 1.72
C ASP A 78 -0.74 -1.91 1.88
N ILE A 79 -0.24 -1.09 2.80
CA ILE A 79 1.21 -0.99 3.03
C ILE A 79 1.81 -2.29 3.57
N LEU A 80 1.00 -3.14 4.21
CA LEU A 80 1.45 -4.39 4.85
C LEU A 80 1.59 -5.56 3.87
N VAL A 81 1.32 -5.37 2.57
CA VAL A 81 1.61 -6.39 1.56
C VAL A 81 3.10 -6.74 1.50
N ILE A 82 3.99 -5.77 1.75
CA ILE A 82 5.44 -6.00 1.86
C ILE A 82 5.78 -6.86 3.09
N VAL A 83 5.09 -6.64 4.21
CA VAL A 83 5.26 -7.42 5.43
C VAL A 83 4.81 -8.88 5.21
N GLN A 84 3.71 -9.08 4.47
CA GLN A 84 3.28 -10.41 4.03
C GLN A 84 4.29 -11.07 3.09
N ALA A 85 4.82 -10.34 2.10
CA ALA A 85 5.83 -10.86 1.17
C ALA A 85 7.12 -11.29 1.89
N LEU A 86 7.49 -10.59 2.97
CA LEU A 86 8.60 -10.98 3.86
C LEU A 86 8.34 -12.26 4.68
N GLY A 87 7.16 -12.87 4.56
CA GLY A 87 6.80 -14.13 5.22
C GLY A 87 6.07 -13.96 6.56
N MET A 88 5.69 -12.74 6.94
CA MET A 88 4.91 -12.52 8.16
C MET A 88 3.41 -12.63 7.89
N ILE A 89 2.69 -13.24 8.83
CA ILE A 89 1.22 -13.31 8.76
C ILE A 89 0.64 -11.97 9.18
N VAL A 90 -0.26 -11.42 8.35
CA VAL A 90 -1.00 -10.19 8.65
C VAL A 90 -2.49 -10.47 8.50
N GLU A 91 -3.24 -10.24 9.57
CA GLU A 91 -4.69 -10.45 9.65
C GLU A 91 -5.40 -9.10 9.75
N MET A 92 -6.51 -8.94 9.05
CA MET A 92 -7.35 -7.75 9.17
C MET A 92 -8.52 -8.03 10.13
N GLN A 93 -8.41 -7.58 11.38
CA GLN A 93 -9.44 -7.81 12.39
C GLN A 93 -10.52 -6.71 12.36
N PRO A 94 -11.82 -7.08 12.39
CA PRO A 94 -12.91 -6.11 12.45
C PRO A 94 -12.74 -5.13 13.62
N SER A 95 -12.91 -3.84 13.35
CA SER A 95 -12.82 -2.74 14.34
C SER A 95 -11.46 -2.52 15.03
N VAL A 96 -10.50 -3.45 14.87
CA VAL A 96 -9.13 -3.33 15.40
C VAL A 96 -8.16 -2.85 14.31
N GLY A 97 -8.29 -3.37 13.09
CA GLY A 97 -7.36 -3.11 11.99
C GLY A 97 -6.35 -4.26 11.81
N PRO A 98 -5.18 -3.97 11.23
CA PRO A 98 -4.19 -5.01 10.97
C PRO A 98 -3.53 -5.52 12.25
N VAL A 99 -3.41 -6.83 12.36
CA VAL A 99 -2.77 -7.56 13.46
C VAL A 99 -1.74 -8.52 12.88
N ILE A 100 -0.57 -8.57 13.50
CA ILE A 100 0.51 -9.53 13.21
C ILE A 100 0.60 -10.44 14.43
N PRO A 101 0.08 -11.68 14.37
CA PRO A 101 -0.04 -12.56 15.53
C PRO A 101 1.31 -12.89 16.19
N ASP A 102 2.35 -12.99 15.36
CA ASP A 102 3.71 -13.26 15.82
C ASP A 102 4.66 -12.13 15.36
N PRO A 103 4.73 -11.01 16.10
CA PRO A 103 5.61 -9.89 15.76
C PRO A 103 7.08 -10.19 16.07
N LEU A 104 7.98 -9.37 15.53
CA LEU A 104 9.40 -9.39 15.86
C LEU A 104 9.62 -8.86 17.27
N LYS A 105 10.20 -9.67 18.16
CA LYS A 105 10.45 -9.35 19.56
C LYS A 105 11.93 -9.07 19.79
N GLU A 106 12.79 -9.91 19.24
CA GLU A 106 14.24 -9.91 19.43
C GLU A 106 14.98 -10.02 18.08
N PRO A 107 16.26 -9.62 18.00
CA PRO A 107 17.03 -9.64 16.75
C PRO A 107 17.07 -10.99 16.02
N ILE A 108 17.02 -12.10 16.76
CA ILE A 108 17.00 -13.46 16.20
C ILE A 108 15.76 -13.71 15.33
N ASP A 109 14.66 -12.99 15.58
CA ASP A 109 13.42 -13.14 14.79
C ASP A 109 13.58 -12.65 13.35
N LEU A 110 14.66 -11.92 13.02
CA LEU A 110 14.96 -11.52 11.64
C LEU A 110 15.32 -12.71 10.75
N ASP A 111 15.79 -13.82 11.33
CA ASP A 111 16.25 -15.00 10.59
C ASP A 111 15.10 -15.76 9.92
N ARG A 112 13.85 -15.55 10.37
CA ARG A 112 12.66 -16.15 9.74
C ARG A 112 12.08 -15.31 8.61
N LEU A 113 12.58 -14.10 8.38
CA LEU A 113 12.12 -13.24 7.28
C LEU A 113 12.69 -13.73 5.96
N ASN A 114 11.86 -13.76 4.93
CA ASN A 114 12.33 -14.03 3.57
C ASN A 114 12.99 -12.78 2.99
N GLN A 115 14.31 -12.65 3.16
CA GLN A 115 15.07 -11.47 2.70
C GLN A 115 15.37 -11.49 1.19
N SER A 116 15.22 -12.64 0.54
CA SER A 116 15.55 -12.87 -0.87
C SER A 116 14.30 -12.98 -1.74
N ILE A 117 13.21 -12.30 -1.38
CA ILE A 117 11.96 -12.37 -2.13
C ILE A 117 12.14 -11.86 -3.55
N ASP A 118 11.51 -12.55 -4.50
CA ASP A 118 11.24 -11.99 -5.82
C ASP A 118 9.99 -11.12 -5.72
N VAL A 119 10.19 -9.81 -5.77
CA VAL A 119 9.11 -8.82 -5.64
C VAL A 119 8.06 -8.98 -6.75
N LYS A 120 8.47 -9.35 -7.98
CA LYS A 120 7.53 -9.56 -9.09
C LYS A 120 6.65 -10.77 -8.84
N GLN A 121 7.24 -11.84 -8.31
CA GLN A 121 6.52 -13.06 -8.00
C GLN A 121 5.56 -12.86 -6.82
N GLU A 122 6.04 -12.31 -5.71
CA GLU A 122 5.28 -12.22 -4.46
C GLU A 122 4.20 -11.12 -4.49
N LEU A 123 4.45 -10.03 -5.22
CA LEU A 123 3.55 -8.86 -5.30
C LEU A 123 2.98 -8.65 -6.71
N GLY A 124 3.06 -9.65 -7.59
CA GLY A 124 2.59 -9.60 -8.97
C GLY A 124 1.13 -9.14 -9.11
N TYR A 125 0.27 -9.58 -8.19
CA TYR A 125 -1.13 -9.18 -8.13
C TYR A 125 -1.33 -7.66 -7.99
N VAL A 126 -0.40 -6.94 -7.34
CA VAL A 126 -0.45 -5.47 -7.24
C VAL A 126 -0.20 -4.85 -8.61
N PHE A 127 0.82 -5.33 -9.33
CA PHE A 127 1.20 -4.79 -10.64
C PHE A 127 0.13 -5.08 -11.69
N GLU A 128 -0.50 -6.26 -11.62
CA GLU A 128 -1.68 -6.60 -12.40
C GLU A 128 -2.85 -5.66 -12.09
N ALA A 129 -3.13 -5.40 -10.80
CA ALA A 129 -4.18 -4.45 -10.39
C ALA A 129 -3.90 -3.03 -10.90
N ILE A 130 -2.66 -2.56 -10.82
CA ILE A 130 -2.25 -1.23 -11.33
C ILE A 130 -2.42 -1.17 -12.85
N THR A 131 -1.93 -2.18 -13.57
CA THR A 131 -2.03 -2.27 -15.03
C THR A 131 -3.49 -2.26 -15.48
N LEU A 132 -4.32 -3.10 -14.86
CA LEU A 132 -5.75 -3.17 -15.14
C LEU A 132 -6.45 -1.83 -14.84
N THR A 133 -6.18 -1.25 -13.67
CA THR A 133 -6.77 0.03 -13.26
C THR A 133 -6.36 1.16 -14.20
N ARG A 134 -5.10 1.20 -14.63
CA ARG A 134 -4.60 2.21 -15.56
C ARG A 134 -5.30 2.12 -16.92
N HIS A 135 -5.54 0.92 -17.42
CA HIS A 135 -6.36 0.72 -18.63
C HIS A 135 -7.82 1.14 -18.41
N ARG A 136 -8.44 0.75 -17.28
CA ARG A 136 -9.85 1.03 -16.99
C ARG A 136 -10.14 2.50 -16.71
N LEU A 137 -9.19 3.24 -16.14
CA LEU A 137 -9.28 4.70 -16.02
C LEU A 137 -9.35 5.39 -17.40
N ASN A 138 -8.93 4.73 -18.47
CA ASN A 138 -8.99 5.24 -19.84
C ASN A 138 -8.44 6.68 -19.98
N GLY A 139 -7.34 6.94 -19.27
CA GLY A 139 -6.65 8.23 -19.26
C GLY A 139 -7.42 9.36 -18.56
N GLN A 140 -8.52 9.08 -17.84
CA GLN A 140 -9.34 10.12 -17.21
C GLN A 140 -8.52 10.95 -16.21
N VAL A 141 -7.78 10.31 -15.32
CA VAL A 141 -6.90 10.93 -14.32
C VAL A 141 -5.66 10.05 -14.07
N PRO A 142 -4.59 10.58 -13.47
CA PRO A 142 -3.42 9.78 -13.09
C PRO A 142 -3.78 8.76 -12.02
N LEU A 143 -3.05 7.64 -12.01
CA LEU A 143 -3.11 6.61 -10.99
C LEU A 143 -1.87 6.71 -10.09
N ILE A 144 -2.09 6.88 -8.80
CA ILE A 144 -1.06 6.97 -7.77
C ILE A 144 -0.77 5.55 -7.26
N GLY A 145 0.48 5.12 -7.41
CA GLY A 145 1.07 4.01 -6.66
C GLY A 145 1.52 4.44 -5.26
N PHE A 146 1.70 3.52 -4.33
CA PHE A 146 2.16 3.84 -2.98
C PHE A 146 2.85 2.68 -2.27
N THR A 147 3.49 3.00 -1.14
CA THR A 147 4.06 2.03 -0.21
C THR A 147 4.15 2.65 1.19
N GLY A 148 4.37 1.81 2.21
CA GLY A 148 4.75 2.27 3.54
C GLY A 148 6.23 2.60 3.61
N ALA A 149 6.60 3.65 4.35
CA ALA A 149 8.01 3.95 4.62
C ALA A 149 8.66 2.83 5.48
N PRO A 150 9.98 2.60 5.36
CA PRO A 150 10.67 1.53 6.10
C PRO A 150 10.40 1.56 7.60
N TRP A 151 10.50 2.73 8.23
CA TRP A 151 10.23 2.89 9.66
C TRP A 151 8.79 2.52 10.04
N THR A 152 7.81 2.91 9.24
CA THR A 152 6.40 2.61 9.51
C THR A 152 6.14 1.11 9.41
N LEU A 153 6.70 0.43 8.41
CA LEU A 153 6.57 -1.02 8.27
C LEU A 153 7.26 -1.76 9.43
N MET A 154 8.48 -1.34 9.79
CA MET A 154 9.19 -1.84 10.97
C MET A 154 8.36 -1.70 12.25
N CYS A 155 7.67 -0.57 12.43
CA CYS A 155 6.77 -0.38 13.58
C CYS A 155 5.67 -1.45 13.63
N TYR A 156 4.99 -1.73 12.52
CA TYR A 156 3.97 -2.80 12.49
C TYR A 156 4.58 -4.17 12.80
N MET A 157 5.70 -4.50 12.16
CA MET A 157 6.39 -5.79 12.33
C MET A 157 6.78 -6.06 13.79
N ILE A 158 7.16 -5.03 14.54
CA ILE A 158 7.60 -5.14 15.95
C ILE A 158 6.44 -4.98 16.94
N GLU A 159 5.53 -4.04 16.70
CA GLU A 159 4.42 -3.79 17.62
C GLU A 159 3.37 -4.90 17.59
N GLY A 160 3.16 -5.50 16.41
CA GLY A 160 2.11 -6.47 16.14
C GLY A 160 0.82 -5.86 15.58
N GLY A 161 0.82 -4.55 15.29
CA GLY A 161 -0.37 -3.79 14.91
C GLY A 161 -0.18 -2.29 15.20
N GLY A 162 -1.28 -1.55 15.26
CA GLY A 162 -1.25 -0.13 15.64
C GLY A 162 -0.83 0.07 17.10
N SER A 163 -0.01 1.10 17.37
CA SER A 163 0.43 1.46 18.72
C SER A 163 0.37 2.97 18.91
N LYS A 164 0.00 3.44 20.11
CA LYS A 164 -0.05 4.88 20.42
C LYS A 164 1.32 5.47 20.74
N THR A 165 2.26 4.63 21.16
CA THR A 165 3.57 5.07 21.70
C THR A 165 4.74 4.56 20.90
N MET A 166 4.55 3.51 20.09
CA MET A 166 5.63 2.77 19.40
C MET A 166 6.74 2.35 20.37
N SER A 167 6.39 2.00 21.62
CA SER A 167 7.38 1.75 22.67
C SER A 167 8.28 0.54 22.38
N LYS A 168 7.78 -0.52 21.73
CA LYS A 168 8.58 -1.70 21.38
C LYS A 168 9.49 -1.38 20.20
N ALA A 169 8.96 -0.73 19.16
CA ALA A 169 9.74 -0.32 17.99
C ALA A 169 10.83 0.70 18.36
N LYS A 170 10.53 1.67 19.22
CA LYS A 170 11.54 2.61 19.74
C LYS A 170 12.56 1.91 20.62
N LYS A 171 12.17 0.93 21.45
CA LYS A 171 13.10 0.13 22.25
C LYS A 171 14.12 -0.58 21.35
N TRP A 172 13.71 -1.09 20.20
CA TRP A 172 14.63 -1.64 19.19
C TRP A 172 15.68 -0.62 18.74
N LEU A 173 15.28 0.62 18.44
CA LEU A 173 16.23 1.67 18.02
C LEU A 173 17.31 1.95 19.08
N TYR A 174 16.98 1.87 20.36
CA TYR A 174 17.93 2.12 21.46
C TYR A 174 18.72 0.88 21.87
N LYS A 175 18.08 -0.29 21.91
CA LYS A 175 18.68 -1.54 22.43
C LYS A 175 19.44 -2.31 21.36
N TYR A 176 18.97 -2.25 20.11
CA TYR A 176 19.45 -3.03 18.96
C TYR A 176 19.64 -2.13 17.73
N PRO A 177 20.53 -1.11 17.79
CA PRO A 177 20.65 -0.11 16.74
C PRO A 177 21.11 -0.71 15.40
N GLU A 178 22.01 -1.68 15.42
CA GLU A 178 22.53 -2.29 14.19
C GLU A 178 21.50 -3.21 13.53
N GLU A 179 20.73 -3.96 14.32
CA GLU A 179 19.67 -4.83 13.81
C GLU A 179 18.43 -4.04 13.36
N SER A 180 18.19 -2.89 13.99
CA SER A 180 17.22 -1.91 13.51
C SER A 180 17.62 -1.36 12.13
N LYS A 181 18.89 -0.96 11.94
CA LYS A 181 19.40 -0.53 10.63
C LYS A 181 19.29 -1.65 9.60
N LYS A 182 19.64 -2.90 9.98
CA LYS A 182 19.50 -4.08 9.11
C LYS A 182 18.06 -4.25 8.63
N LEU A 183 17.08 -4.22 9.54
CA LEU A 183 15.67 -4.35 9.18
C LEU A 183 15.18 -3.19 8.29
N LEU A 184 15.57 -1.95 8.60
CA LEU A 184 15.26 -0.78 7.78
C LEU A 184 15.88 -0.89 6.37
N GLN A 185 17.09 -1.44 6.25
CA GLN A 185 17.74 -1.66 4.96
C GLN A 185 17.00 -2.73 4.15
N ILE A 186 16.65 -3.87 4.76
CA ILE A 186 15.86 -4.94 4.11
C ILE A 186 14.55 -4.36 3.55
N LEU A 187 13.82 -3.60 4.37
CA LEU A 187 12.57 -2.95 3.95
C LEU A 187 12.80 -1.96 2.81
N THR A 188 13.87 -1.15 2.90
CA THR A 188 14.22 -0.17 1.86
C THR A 188 14.51 -0.85 0.53
N ASP A 189 15.30 -1.92 0.52
CA ASP A 189 15.68 -2.64 -0.71
C ASP A 189 14.45 -3.23 -1.42
N ILE A 190 13.50 -3.76 -0.65
CA ILE A 190 12.22 -4.27 -1.18
C ILE A 190 11.34 -3.13 -1.67
N ILE A 191 11.22 -2.04 -0.89
CA ILE A 191 10.42 -0.87 -1.24
C ILE A 191 10.89 -0.26 -2.57
N VAL A 192 12.20 -0.13 -2.79
CA VAL A 192 12.75 0.41 -4.05
C VAL A 192 12.31 -0.46 -5.24
N LYS A 193 12.50 -1.77 -5.14
CA LYS A 193 12.08 -2.72 -6.20
C LYS A 193 10.57 -2.66 -6.43
N TYR A 194 9.79 -2.62 -5.36
CA TYR A 194 8.34 -2.55 -5.40
C TYR A 194 7.84 -1.27 -6.07
N LEU A 195 8.37 -0.11 -5.70
CA LEU A 195 7.97 1.19 -6.28
C LEU A 195 8.36 1.33 -7.76
N ILE A 196 9.50 0.76 -8.18
CA ILE A 196 9.93 0.80 -9.59
C ILE A 196 9.01 -0.05 -10.47
N GLU A 197 8.47 -1.15 -9.94
CA GLU A 197 7.61 -2.08 -10.68
C GLU A 197 6.15 -1.63 -10.76
N GLN A 198 5.72 -0.70 -9.90
CA GLN A 198 4.39 -0.06 -9.97
C GLN A 198 4.27 0.87 -11.18
#